data_AF-A0AAN6VG41-F1
#
_entry.id   AF-A0AAN6VG41-F1
#
_cell.length_a   1.000
_cell.length_b   1.000
_cell.length_c   1.000
_cell.angle_alpha   90.00
_cell.angle_beta   90.00
_cell.angle_gamma   90.00
#
_symmetry.space_group_name_H-M   'P 1'
#
loop_
_entity.id
_entity.type
_entity.pdbx_description
1 polymer ?
#
loop_
_entity_poly.entity_id
_entity_poly.type
_entity_poly.pdbx_seq_one_letter_code
_entity_poly.pdbx_strand_id
1 'polypeptide(L)'
;MHPVSLIALLSASATSAMSPRQAMSPRQGGVNQNVIPKSFGVTAGEGKDTIQVGSCVGANSKLIPCYCPPAPDSPEFLGKLAKALTAGFIFSKEQVALPITLAKFNDDSDTSVETTKLRATAMIQVMQNFNLTTQGVGCPGVSVPVLGKLQQTGSADGDASGLGNQGR
;
A
#
# COMPACT_ATOMS: atom_id res chain seq x y z
N MET A 1 -62.05 55.12 -0.75
CA MET A 1 -61.41 54.26 -1.77
C MET A 1 -60.11 53.73 -1.19
N HIS A 2 -59.80 52.49 -1.52
CA HIS A 2 -58.96 51.46 -0.87
C HIS A 2 -57.59 51.83 -0.24
N PRO A 3 -57.12 51.00 0.73
CA PRO A 3 -55.81 51.08 1.38
C PRO A 3 -54.76 50.27 0.61
N VAL A 4 -53.46 50.57 0.76
CA VAL A 4 -52.41 49.58 0.44
C VAL A 4 -51.24 49.68 1.43
N SER A 5 -51.10 48.58 2.16
CA SER A 5 -50.02 48.19 3.05
C SER A 5 -48.77 47.80 2.24
N LEU A 6 -47.56 48.09 2.74
CA LEU A 6 -46.30 47.60 2.15
C LEU A 6 -45.43 46.92 3.21
N ILE A 7 -45.02 45.71 2.83
CA ILE A 7 -44.50 44.60 3.63
C ILE A 7 -42.98 44.73 3.85
N ALA A 8 -42.53 44.22 5.01
CA ALA A 8 -41.16 44.13 5.50
C ALA A 8 -40.25 43.16 4.73
N LEU A 9 -38.92 43.39 4.76
CA LEU A 9 -37.90 42.36 4.50
C LEU A 9 -36.67 42.58 5.40
N LEU A 10 -36.55 41.80 6.49
CA LEU A 10 -35.30 41.62 7.23
C LEU A 10 -34.43 40.59 6.48
N SER A 11 -33.23 40.97 6.06
CA SER A 11 -32.25 40.08 5.43
C SER A 11 -31.31 39.51 6.50
N ALA A 12 -31.52 38.27 6.92
CA ALA A 12 -30.58 37.53 7.77
C ALA A 12 -29.52 36.85 6.89
N SER A 13 -28.29 37.36 6.91
CA SER A 13 -27.14 36.75 6.23
C SER A 13 -26.58 35.59 7.08
N ALA A 14 -26.87 34.36 6.67
CA ALA A 14 -26.27 33.16 7.23
C ALA A 14 -24.86 32.95 6.66
N THR A 15 -23.83 33.19 7.46
CA THR A 15 -22.46 32.75 7.17
C THR A 15 -22.38 31.23 7.29
N SER A 16 -22.39 30.54 6.15
CA SER A 16 -22.12 29.11 6.08
C SER A 16 -20.64 28.85 6.43
N ALA A 17 -20.39 28.28 7.59
CA ALA A 17 -19.09 27.72 7.94
C ALA A 17 -18.81 26.52 7.02
N MET A 18 -17.95 26.70 6.02
CA MET A 18 -17.44 25.59 5.22
C MET A 18 -16.51 24.75 6.10
N SER A 19 -16.99 23.58 6.48
CA SER A 19 -16.18 22.52 7.08
C SER A 19 -15.07 22.13 6.10
N PRO A 20 -13.80 21.98 6.52
CA PRO A 20 -12.74 21.57 5.62
C PRO A 20 -13.07 20.18 5.08
N ARG A 21 -13.24 20.08 3.75
CA ARG A 21 -13.19 18.80 3.04
C ARG A 21 -11.86 18.14 3.40
N GLN A 22 -11.91 17.10 4.22
CA GLN A 22 -10.76 16.22 4.40
C GLN A 22 -10.31 15.78 3.00
N ALA A 23 -9.05 16.05 2.67
CA ALA A 23 -8.45 15.62 1.42
C ALA A 23 -8.61 14.10 1.35
N MET A 24 -9.45 13.63 0.44
CA MET A 24 -9.73 12.21 0.29
C MET A 24 -8.47 11.57 -0.27
N SER A 25 -7.72 10.86 0.57
CA SER A 25 -6.51 10.15 0.15
C SER A 25 -6.85 9.24 -1.04
N PRO A 26 -6.01 9.20 -2.09
CA PRO A 26 -6.30 8.42 -3.30
C PRO A 26 -6.46 6.95 -2.93
N ARG A 27 -7.70 6.46 -2.99
CA ARG A 27 -8.04 5.05 -2.78
C ARG A 27 -8.20 4.37 -4.11
N GLN A 28 -7.28 3.49 -4.46
CA GLN A 28 -7.42 2.59 -5.60
C GLN A 28 -7.70 1.18 -5.08
N GLY A 29 -8.75 0.55 -5.60
CA GLY A 29 -9.22 -0.76 -5.11
C GLY A 29 -9.71 -0.74 -3.65
N GLY A 30 -9.86 0.41 -3.01
CA GLY A 30 -10.22 0.52 -1.59
C GLY A 30 -9.03 0.66 -0.63
N VAL A 31 -7.79 0.69 -1.15
CA VAL A 31 -6.56 0.87 -0.37
C VAL A 31 -6.04 2.29 -0.51
N ASN A 32 -5.67 2.93 0.60
CA ASN A 32 -5.04 4.25 0.66
C ASN A 32 -3.58 4.15 0.18
N GLN A 33 -3.26 4.78 -0.95
CA GLN A 33 -1.90 4.72 -1.51
C GLN A 33 -0.87 5.56 -0.76
N ASN A 34 -1.31 6.43 0.16
CA ASN A 34 -0.38 7.25 0.95
C ASN A 34 0.37 6.43 2.00
N VAL A 35 -0.17 5.27 2.41
CA VAL A 35 0.47 4.37 3.37
C VAL A 35 1.29 3.24 2.71
N ILE A 36 1.34 3.23 1.36
CA ILE A 36 2.15 2.29 0.59
C ILE A 36 3.45 3.00 0.18
N PRO A 37 4.62 2.36 0.33
CA PRO A 37 5.87 2.90 -0.17
C PRO A 37 5.80 3.21 -1.67
N LYS A 38 6.37 4.35 -2.08
CA LYS A 38 6.41 4.73 -3.50
C LYS A 38 7.29 3.80 -4.36
N SER A 39 8.20 3.07 -3.72
CA SER A 39 9.04 2.04 -4.34
C SER A 39 9.23 0.88 -3.37
N PHE A 40 9.41 -0.32 -3.91
CA PHE A 40 9.78 -1.51 -3.13
C PHE A 40 11.30 -1.77 -3.10
N GLY A 41 12.08 -0.97 -3.81
CA GLY A 41 13.56 -1.03 -3.83
C GLY A 41 14.17 -2.00 -4.85
N VAL A 42 13.34 -2.77 -5.56
CA VAL A 42 13.72 -3.56 -6.75
C VAL A 42 12.65 -3.31 -7.81
N THR A 43 13.03 -3.26 -9.08
CA THR A 43 12.08 -3.11 -10.20
C THR A 43 11.93 -4.43 -10.95
N ALA A 44 10.71 -4.75 -11.40
CA ALA A 44 10.50 -5.92 -12.25
C ALA A 44 11.38 -5.88 -13.51
N GLY A 45 11.96 -7.02 -13.87
CA GLY A 45 12.87 -7.15 -15.00
C GLY A 45 14.32 -6.73 -14.73
N GLU A 46 14.62 -6.20 -13.55
CA GLU A 46 15.96 -5.73 -13.20
C GLU A 46 16.98 -6.88 -13.18
N GLY A 47 18.13 -6.66 -13.81
CA GLY A 47 19.20 -7.66 -13.88
C GLY A 47 18.83 -8.94 -14.64
N LYS A 48 17.88 -8.87 -15.58
CA LYS A 48 17.48 -10.03 -16.38
C LYS A 48 18.69 -10.72 -17.02
N ASP A 49 18.78 -12.04 -16.84
CA ASP A 49 19.79 -12.93 -17.42
C ASP A 49 21.25 -12.59 -17.06
N THR A 50 21.49 -11.71 -16.07
CA THR A 50 22.87 -11.29 -15.70
C THR A 50 23.57 -12.29 -14.79
N ILE A 51 22.83 -12.91 -13.85
CA ILE A 51 23.35 -13.96 -12.96
C ILE A 51 22.97 -15.36 -13.47
N GLN A 52 21.72 -15.53 -13.91
CA GLN A 52 21.22 -16.80 -14.44
C GLN A 52 20.18 -16.53 -15.53
N VAL A 53 20.32 -17.22 -16.67
CA VAL A 53 19.32 -17.19 -17.76
C VAL A 53 17.94 -17.60 -17.23
N GLY A 54 16.91 -16.84 -17.61
CA GLY A 54 15.53 -17.01 -17.17
C GLY A 54 15.21 -16.36 -15.83
N SER A 55 16.16 -15.64 -15.20
CA SER A 55 15.98 -15.01 -13.89
C SER A 55 16.30 -13.52 -13.91
N CYS A 56 15.77 -12.81 -12.91
CA CYS A 56 16.11 -11.43 -12.60
C CYS A 56 16.78 -11.34 -11.22
N VAL A 57 17.26 -10.16 -10.85
CA VAL A 57 18.05 -9.94 -9.64
C VAL A 57 17.26 -9.13 -8.62
N GLY A 58 17.06 -9.70 -7.44
CA GLY A 58 16.53 -9.02 -6.26
C GLY A 58 17.64 -8.59 -5.30
N ALA A 59 17.23 -8.19 -4.10
CA ALA A 59 18.15 -7.73 -3.06
C ALA A 59 19.23 -8.78 -2.74
N ASN A 60 20.45 -8.31 -2.45
CA ASN A 60 21.62 -9.14 -2.15
C ASN A 60 21.94 -10.15 -3.27
N SER A 61 21.74 -9.77 -4.52
CA SER A 61 22.01 -10.57 -5.72
C SER A 61 21.26 -11.91 -5.75
N LYS A 62 20.11 -12.00 -5.07
CA LYS A 62 19.28 -13.22 -5.08
C LYS A 62 18.42 -13.28 -6.32
N LEU A 63 18.31 -14.47 -6.92
CA LEU A 63 17.48 -14.68 -8.10
C LEU A 63 16.00 -14.55 -7.74
N ILE A 64 15.27 -13.84 -8.58
CA ILE A 64 13.81 -13.66 -8.48
C ILE A 64 13.16 -13.87 -9.85
N PRO A 65 11.85 -14.19 -9.91
CA PRO A 65 11.10 -14.15 -11.14
C PRO A 65 11.10 -12.73 -11.72
N CYS A 66 11.24 -12.59 -13.04
CA CYS A 66 11.33 -11.27 -13.68
C CYS A 66 10.04 -10.43 -13.62
N TYR A 67 8.90 -11.02 -13.29
CA TYR A 67 7.67 -10.27 -13.02
C TYR A 67 7.61 -9.67 -11.61
N CYS A 68 8.63 -9.93 -10.77
CA CYS A 68 8.66 -9.46 -9.38
C CYS A 68 9.63 -8.29 -9.17
N PRO A 69 9.27 -7.32 -8.30
CA PRO A 69 7.95 -7.15 -7.72
C PRO A 69 6.98 -6.47 -8.71
N PRO A 70 5.65 -6.69 -8.62
CA PRO A 70 4.69 -5.78 -9.24
C PRO A 70 4.84 -4.36 -8.65
N ALA A 71 4.49 -3.34 -9.43
CA ALA A 71 4.62 -1.96 -9.00
C ALA A 71 3.72 -1.66 -7.77
N PRO A 72 4.14 -0.81 -6.82
CA PRO A 72 3.38 -0.50 -5.61
C PRO A 72 1.99 0.10 -5.85
N ASP A 73 1.81 0.78 -6.98
CA ASP A 73 0.58 1.42 -7.43
C ASP A 73 -0.16 0.60 -8.51
N SER A 74 0.34 -0.60 -8.84
CA SER A 74 -0.30 -1.42 -9.87
C SER A 74 -1.73 -1.84 -9.45
N PRO A 75 -2.72 -1.76 -10.36
CA PRO A 75 -4.09 -2.16 -10.05
C PRO A 75 -4.21 -3.61 -9.58
N GLU A 76 -3.36 -4.49 -10.09
CA GLU A 76 -3.32 -5.91 -9.71
C GLU A 76 -2.90 -6.08 -8.24
N PHE A 77 -1.82 -5.41 -7.82
CA PHE A 77 -1.38 -5.46 -6.43
C PHE A 77 -2.39 -4.84 -5.49
N LEU A 78 -2.89 -3.65 -5.81
CA LEU A 78 -3.86 -2.96 -4.97
C LEU A 78 -5.17 -3.73 -4.85
N GLY A 79 -5.66 -4.33 -5.95
CA GLY A 79 -6.86 -5.16 -5.93
C GLY A 79 -6.71 -6.41 -5.05
N LYS A 80 -5.57 -7.10 -5.15
CA LYS A 80 -5.27 -8.28 -4.32
C LYS A 80 -5.11 -7.91 -2.83
N LEU A 81 -4.39 -6.82 -2.55
CA LEU A 81 -4.22 -6.32 -1.19
C LEU A 81 -5.56 -5.92 -0.56
N ALA A 82 -6.39 -5.17 -1.29
CA ALA A 82 -7.73 -4.80 -0.85
C ALA A 82 -8.60 -6.02 -0.53
N LYS A 83 -8.61 -7.00 -1.43
CA LYS A 83 -9.37 -8.24 -1.26
C LYS A 83 -8.94 -8.98 0.00
N ALA A 84 -7.63 -9.15 0.20
CA ALA A 84 -7.10 -9.82 1.38
C ALA A 84 -7.42 -9.06 2.67
N LEU A 85 -7.23 -7.73 2.69
CA LEU A 85 -7.54 -6.87 3.84
C LEU A 85 -9.03 -6.85 4.19
N THR A 86 -9.90 -6.95 3.18
CA THR A 86 -11.36 -7.02 3.37
C THR A 86 -11.78 -8.38 3.92
N ALA A 87 -11.17 -9.46 3.40
CA ALA A 87 -11.42 -10.80 3.89
C ALA A 87 -10.80 -11.06 5.27
N GLY A 88 -9.74 -10.34 5.63
CA GLY A 88 -8.91 -10.62 6.82
C GLY A 88 -7.93 -11.78 6.62
N PHE A 89 -7.88 -12.38 5.42
CA PHE A 89 -7.04 -13.54 5.10
C PHE A 89 -6.49 -13.45 3.67
N ILE A 90 -5.33 -14.05 3.42
CA ILE A 90 -4.75 -14.18 2.07
C ILE A 90 -5.58 -15.12 1.18
N PHE A 91 -6.13 -16.19 1.77
CA PHE A 91 -6.93 -17.20 1.08
C PHE A 91 -8.33 -17.28 1.68
N SER A 92 -9.33 -17.55 0.84
CA SER A 92 -10.75 -17.59 1.22
C SER A 92 -11.12 -18.68 2.24
N LYS A 93 -10.20 -19.60 2.56
CA LYS A 93 -10.40 -20.69 3.55
C LYS A 93 -9.72 -20.40 4.90
N GLU A 94 -9.50 -19.13 5.22
CA GLU A 94 -9.03 -18.69 6.55
C GLU A 94 -7.67 -19.30 6.97
N GLN A 95 -6.80 -19.56 6.01
CA GLN A 95 -5.55 -20.29 6.27
C GLN A 95 -4.43 -19.39 6.81
N VAL A 96 -4.38 -18.14 6.34
CA VAL A 96 -3.35 -17.17 6.70
C VAL A 96 -4.02 -15.85 6.98
N ALA A 97 -4.19 -15.54 8.27
CA ALA A 97 -4.76 -14.28 8.72
C ALA A 97 -3.81 -13.12 8.42
N LEU A 98 -4.40 -12.00 7.99
CA LEU A 98 -3.68 -10.75 7.92
C LEU A 98 -3.55 -10.13 9.32
N PRO A 99 -2.42 -9.45 9.60
CA PRO A 99 -2.16 -8.89 10.92
C PRO A 99 -2.86 -7.54 11.14
N ILE A 100 -3.60 -7.03 10.15
CA ILE A 100 -4.21 -5.69 10.17
C ILE A 100 -5.50 -5.68 9.35
N THR A 101 -6.50 -4.93 9.81
CA THR A 101 -7.77 -4.73 9.09
C THR A 101 -7.64 -3.68 8.00
N LEU A 102 -8.53 -3.69 7.01
CA LEU A 102 -8.57 -2.65 5.97
C LEU A 102 -8.68 -1.23 6.54
N ALA A 103 -9.52 -1.03 7.56
CA ALA A 103 -9.69 0.27 8.20
C ALA A 103 -8.39 0.77 8.83
N LYS A 104 -7.70 -0.09 9.59
CA LYS A 104 -6.44 0.27 10.25
C LYS A 104 -5.28 0.42 9.27
N PHE A 105 -5.27 -0.41 8.21
CA PHE A 105 -4.30 -0.28 7.12
C PHE A 105 -4.40 1.12 6.50
N ASN A 106 -5.62 1.58 6.19
CA ASN A 106 -5.87 2.82 5.48
C ASN A 106 -5.75 4.12 6.31
N ASP A 107 -5.58 4.01 7.63
CA ASP A 107 -5.46 5.13 8.56
C ASP A 107 -4.09 5.82 8.44
N ASP A 108 -3.94 6.73 7.48
CA ASP A 108 -2.68 7.47 7.25
C ASP A 108 -2.28 8.40 8.40
N SER A 109 -3.18 8.68 9.34
CA SER A 109 -2.87 9.41 10.56
C SER A 109 -2.10 8.56 11.59
N ASP A 110 -2.23 7.23 11.53
CA ASP A 110 -1.45 6.33 12.36
C ASP A 110 -0.10 6.02 11.71
N THR A 111 0.91 6.75 12.17
CA THR A 111 2.31 6.61 11.79
C THR A 111 3.14 5.83 12.83
N SER A 112 2.49 5.08 13.73
CA SER A 112 3.21 4.29 14.73
C SER A 112 4.08 3.22 14.07
N VAL A 113 5.20 2.92 14.75
CA VAL A 113 6.13 1.84 14.36
C VAL A 113 5.37 0.53 14.18
N GLU A 114 4.49 0.20 15.12
CA GLU A 114 3.72 -1.04 15.10
C GLU A 114 2.81 -1.11 13.88
N THR A 115 1.98 -0.08 13.64
CA THR A 115 1.09 -0.06 12.47
C THR A 115 1.87 -0.15 11.16
N THR A 116 3.05 0.48 11.08
CA THR A 116 3.93 0.38 9.91
C THR A 116 4.44 -1.05 9.69
N LYS A 117 4.85 -1.75 10.76
CA LYS A 117 5.26 -3.16 10.68
C LYS A 117 4.12 -4.07 10.24
N LEU A 118 2.91 -3.84 10.74
CA LEU A 118 1.72 -4.61 10.37
C LEU A 118 1.34 -4.38 8.90
N ARG A 119 1.37 -3.13 8.42
CA ARG A 119 1.17 -2.79 7.00
C ARG A 119 2.20 -3.49 6.12
N ALA A 120 3.48 -3.41 6.47
CA ALA A 120 4.56 -4.07 5.74
C ALA A 120 4.36 -5.58 5.70
N THR A 121 4.01 -6.19 6.84
CA THR A 121 3.73 -7.63 6.93
C THR A 121 2.57 -8.04 6.03
N ALA A 122 1.46 -7.30 6.03
CA ALA A 122 0.32 -7.59 5.16
C ALA A 122 0.69 -7.51 3.66
N MET A 123 1.45 -6.47 3.26
CA MET A 123 1.93 -6.33 1.89
C MET A 123 2.87 -7.47 1.48
N ILE A 124 3.80 -7.88 2.36
CA ILE A 124 4.70 -9.03 2.13
C ILE A 124 3.91 -10.32 1.97
N GLN A 125 2.92 -10.58 2.83
CA GLN A 125 2.09 -11.79 2.74
C GLN A 125 1.32 -11.85 1.42
N VAL A 126 0.80 -10.72 0.94
CA VAL A 126 0.16 -10.61 -0.39
C VAL A 126 1.18 -10.83 -1.52
N MET A 127 2.40 -10.29 -1.40
CA MET A 127 3.46 -10.52 -2.38
C MET A 127 3.86 -11.98 -2.48
N GLN A 128 4.11 -12.64 -1.35
CA GLN A 128 4.52 -14.04 -1.32
C GLN A 128 3.43 -15.00 -1.85
N ASN A 129 2.19 -14.53 -1.92
CA ASN A 129 1.04 -15.27 -2.42
C ASN A 129 0.36 -14.55 -3.59
N PHE A 130 1.14 -13.79 -4.38
CA PHE A 130 0.56 -12.93 -5.41
C PHE A 130 -0.32 -13.70 -6.40
N ASN A 131 0.02 -14.95 -6.72
CA ASN A 131 -0.87 -15.83 -7.46
C ASN A 131 -1.83 -16.55 -6.50
N LEU A 132 -2.76 -15.79 -5.89
CA LEU A 132 -3.72 -16.18 -4.83
C LEU A 132 -4.55 -17.48 -5.06
N THR A 133 -4.31 -18.21 -6.14
CA THR A 133 -4.80 -19.57 -6.39
C THR A 133 -3.97 -20.65 -5.68
N THR A 134 -2.68 -20.42 -5.47
CA THR A 134 -1.76 -21.41 -4.88
C THR A 134 -0.89 -20.79 -3.80
N GLN A 135 -0.88 -21.40 -2.61
CA GLN A 135 -0.09 -20.93 -1.49
C GLN A 135 1.41 -20.97 -1.78
N GLY A 136 2.11 -19.90 -1.43
CA GLY A 136 3.56 -19.76 -1.66
C GLY A 136 3.97 -19.45 -3.10
N VAL A 137 3.02 -19.29 -4.02
CA VAL A 137 3.31 -18.90 -5.41
C VAL A 137 3.13 -17.39 -5.55
N GLY A 138 4.25 -16.67 -5.56
CA GLY A 138 4.25 -15.22 -5.64
C GLY A 138 5.64 -14.65 -5.80
N CYS A 139 5.82 -13.43 -5.30
CA CYS A 139 7.08 -12.72 -5.29
C CYS A 139 7.81 -12.93 -3.95
N PRO A 140 9.07 -13.39 -3.99
CA PRO A 140 9.84 -13.63 -2.77
C PRO A 140 10.17 -12.32 -2.06
N GLY A 141 10.36 -12.34 -0.73
CA GLY A 141 10.61 -11.13 0.06
C GLY A 141 11.83 -10.31 -0.40
N VAL A 142 12.83 -10.97 -0.98
CA VAL A 142 14.01 -10.30 -1.58
C VAL A 142 13.70 -9.45 -2.81
N SER A 143 12.50 -9.57 -3.39
CA SER A 143 12.00 -8.67 -4.45
C SER A 143 11.40 -7.38 -3.89
N VAL A 144 11.18 -7.27 -2.57
CA VAL A 144 10.58 -6.10 -1.93
C VAL A 144 11.37 -5.67 -0.68
N PRO A 145 12.69 -5.40 -0.80
CA PRO A 145 13.55 -5.14 0.35
C PRO A 145 13.09 -3.97 1.24
N VAL A 146 12.46 -2.93 0.66
CA VAL A 146 11.90 -1.82 1.44
C VAL A 146 10.81 -2.31 2.40
N LEU A 147 9.94 -3.22 1.95
CA LEU A 147 8.91 -3.80 2.82
C LEU A 147 9.54 -4.65 3.92
N GLY A 148 10.56 -5.46 3.60
CA GLY A 148 11.28 -6.26 4.60
C GLY A 148 11.88 -5.38 5.70
N LYS A 149 12.45 -4.24 5.32
CA LYS A 149 12.98 -3.26 6.28
C LYS A 149 11.88 -2.59 7.11
N LEU A 150 10.75 -2.21 6.51
CA LEU A 150 9.61 -1.66 7.24
C LEU A 150 9.00 -2.67 8.22
N GLN A 151 8.95 -3.96 7.85
CA GLN A 151 8.48 -5.03 8.74
C GLN A 151 9.39 -5.18 9.96
N GLN A 152 10.71 -5.04 9.80
CA GLN A 152 11.66 -5.19 10.90
C GLN A 152 11.71 -3.94 11.79
N THR A 153 11.72 -2.76 11.18
CA THR A 153 12.04 -1.50 11.87
C THR A 153 10.83 -0.63 12.15
N GLY A 154 9.77 -0.74 11.35
CA GLY A 154 8.61 0.17 11.38
C GLY A 154 8.91 1.61 10.95
N SER A 155 10.07 1.85 10.34
CA SER A 155 10.50 3.20 9.91
C SER A 155 11.06 3.19 8.49
N ALA A 156 10.66 4.19 7.69
CA ALA A 156 11.22 4.40 6.35
C ALA A 156 12.68 4.90 6.41
N ASP A 157 13.05 5.62 7.47
CA ASP A 157 14.32 6.37 7.66
C ASP A 157 15.59 5.57 7.98
N GLY A 158 15.54 4.24 8.05
CA GLY A 158 16.79 3.49 7.94
C GLY A 158 17.34 3.64 6.51
N ASP A 159 18.64 3.68 6.33
CA ASP A 159 19.32 3.86 5.05
C ASP A 159 18.74 3.07 3.83
N ALA A 160 18.01 3.75 2.94
CA ALA A 160 17.73 3.23 1.58
C ALA A 160 18.98 3.26 0.68
N SER A 161 20.05 3.90 1.15
CA SER A 161 21.34 4.00 0.47
C SER A 161 22.28 2.82 0.73
N GLY A 162 21.90 1.85 1.60
CA GLY A 162 22.74 0.72 1.99
C GLY A 162 22.47 -0.61 1.28
N LEU A 163 21.41 -0.73 0.47
CA LEU A 163 21.06 -1.97 -0.26
C LEU A 163 21.48 -1.94 -1.74
N GLY A 164 21.88 -0.78 -2.24
CA GLY A 164 22.56 -0.65 -3.52
C GLY A 164 24.06 -0.68 -3.29
N ASN A 165 24.72 -1.71 -3.82
CA ASN A 165 26.17 -1.73 -4.04
C ASN A 165 27.06 -2.12 -2.84
N GLN A 166 27.12 -3.42 -2.54
CA GLN A 166 28.35 -4.02 -2.01
C GLN A 166 28.78 -5.16 -2.92
N GLY A 167 29.38 -4.77 -4.05
CA GLY A 167 30.26 -5.63 -4.79
C GLY A 167 31.51 -5.93 -3.94
N ARG A 168 31.72 -7.22 -3.67
CA ARG A 168 33.03 -7.83 -3.49
C ARG A 168 32.95 -9.27 -3.95
#